data_AF-Q9XFK2-F1
#
_entry.id   AF-Q9XFK2-F1
#
_cell.length_a   1.000
_cell.length_b   1.000
_cell.length_c   1.000
_cell.angle_alpha   90.00
_cell.angle_beta   90.00
_cell.angle_gamma   90.00
#
_symmetry.space_group_name_H-M   'P 1'
#
loop_
_entity.id
_entity.type
_entity.pdbx_description
1 polymer ?
#
loop_
_entity_poly.entity_id
_entity_poly.type
_entity_poly.pdbx_seq_one_letter_code
_entity_poly.pdbx_strand_id
1 'polypeptide(L)'
;TLTRPELNLLLTFITSKNIHLISDEIYSGTVFSSPSFVSIMEVLKDSSHSTEVWNRVHIVYSLSKDLGLPGFRVGAIYSNDDVVAAAT
;
A
#
# COMPACT_ATOMS: atom_id res chain seq x y z
N THR A 1 -2.79 10.67 -8.25
CA THR A 1 -2.42 9.78 -7.13
C THR A 1 -3.17 10.24 -5.90
N LEU A 2 -3.34 9.37 -4.90
CA LEU A 2 -3.88 9.79 -3.60
C LEU A 2 -2.88 10.73 -2.92
N THR A 3 -3.41 11.75 -2.26
CA THR A 3 -2.63 12.73 -1.51
C THR A 3 -2.35 12.23 -0.10
N ARG A 4 -1.28 12.74 0.52
CA ARG A 4 -0.93 12.40 1.91
C ARG A 4 -2.09 12.66 2.90
N PRO A 5 -2.87 13.76 2.82
CA PRO A 5 -4.04 13.94 3.68
C PRO A 5 -5.12 12.87 3.50
N GLU A 6 -5.39 12.43 2.26
CA GLU A 6 -6.35 11.35 2.00
C GLU A 6 -5.87 10.02 2.58
N LEU A 7 -4.58 9.71 2.45
CA LEU A 7 -3.99 8.50 3.05
C LEU A 7 -4.08 8.54 4.58
N ASN A 8 -3.80 9.67 5.22
CA ASN A 8 -3.97 9.84 6.67
C ASN A 8 -5.44 9.68 7.11
N LEU A 9 -6.39 10.18 6.31
CA LEU A 9 -7.82 9.99 6.56
C LEU A 9 -8.19 8.50 6.51
N LEU A 10 -7.69 7.77 5.52
CA LEU A 10 -7.90 6.32 5.40
C LEU A 10 -7.30 5.57 6.60
N LEU A 11 -6.07 5.91 7.01
CA LEU A 11 -5.44 5.31 8.19
C LEU A 11 -6.25 5.57 9.46
N THR A 12 -6.73 6.79 9.65
CA THR A 12 -7.60 7.14 10.78
C THR A 12 -8.91 6.33 10.73
N PHE A 13 -9.52 6.21 9.55
CA PHE A 13 -10.75 5.46 9.35
C PHE A 13 -10.58 3.98 9.71
N ILE A 14 -9.57 3.30 9.16
CA ILE A 14 -9.35 1.88 9.45
C ILE A 14 -8.99 1.62 10.91
N THR A 15 -8.28 2.57 11.54
CA THR A 15 -7.97 2.52 12.97
C THR A 15 -9.25 2.58 13.78
N SER A 16 -10.13 3.53 13.49
CA SER A 16 -11.40 3.72 14.19
C SER A 16 -12.38 2.55 14.03
N LYS A 17 -12.30 1.86 12.89
CA LYS A 17 -13.20 0.75 12.55
C LYS A 17 -12.60 -0.62 12.86
N ASN A 18 -11.33 -0.69 13.25
CA ASN A 18 -10.62 -1.94 13.49
C ASN A 18 -10.65 -2.88 12.27
N ILE A 19 -10.40 -2.33 11.08
CA ILE A 19 -10.45 -3.05 9.79
C ILE A 19 -9.12 -2.93 9.04
N HIS A 20 -8.96 -3.72 7.98
CA HIS A 20 -7.78 -3.73 7.13
C HIS A 20 -7.87 -2.71 5.99
N LEU A 21 -6.70 -2.29 5.51
CA LEU A 21 -6.53 -1.51 4.27
C LEU A 21 -5.62 -2.28 3.32
N ILE A 22 -6.07 -2.44 2.09
CA ILE A 22 -5.28 -3.01 1.00
C ILE A 22 -5.02 -1.88 0.00
N SER A 23 -3.74 -1.53 -0.20
CA SER A 23 -3.29 -0.56 -1.19
C SER A 23 -2.79 -1.30 -2.43
N ASP A 24 -3.54 -1.23 -3.53
CA ASP A 24 -3.08 -1.72 -4.83
C ASP A 24 -2.21 -0.65 -5.48
N GLU A 25 -0.90 -0.89 -5.47
CA GLU A 25 0.11 0.06 -5.93
C GLU A 25 0.70 -0.36 -7.29
N ILE A 26 -0.04 -1.14 -8.09
CA ILE A 26 0.40 -1.63 -9.42
C ILE A 26 0.82 -0.52 -10.40
N TYR A 27 0.35 0.71 -10.22
CA TYR A 27 0.70 1.88 -11.04
C TYR A 27 1.73 2.80 -10.38
N SER A 28 2.34 2.41 -9.26
CA SER A 28 3.29 3.24 -8.51
C SER A 28 4.47 3.73 -9.35
N GLY A 29 4.96 2.94 -10.31
CA GLY A 29 6.04 3.32 -11.23
C GLY A 29 5.61 4.13 -12.46
N THR A 30 4.31 4.39 -12.65
CA THR A 30 3.77 5.09 -13.85
C THR A 30 3.30 6.53 -13.58
N VAL A 31 3.81 7.17 -12.54
CA VAL A 31 3.49 8.56 -12.21
C VAL A 31 4.52 9.51 -12.81
N PHE A 32 4.15 10.18 -13.90
CA PHE A 32 5.07 11.00 -14.72
C PHE A 32 4.96 12.51 -14.48
N SER A 33 4.04 12.93 -13.60
CA SER A 33 3.75 14.34 -13.34
C SER A 33 3.56 14.59 -11.85
N SER A 34 3.90 15.78 -11.38
CA SER A 34 3.63 16.22 -10.02
C SER A 34 2.13 16.27 -9.71
N PRO A 35 1.71 15.97 -8.47
CA PRO A 35 2.55 15.53 -7.35
C PRO A 35 3.02 14.08 -7.47
N SER A 36 4.19 13.78 -6.90
CA SER A 36 4.76 12.43 -6.86
C SER A 36 3.80 11.42 -6.22
N PHE A 37 3.96 10.16 -6.59
CA PHE A 37 3.32 9.06 -5.88
C PHE A 37 3.78 9.04 -4.41
N VAL A 38 2.85 8.74 -3.50
CA VAL A 38 3.12 8.53 -2.08
C VAL A 38 2.57 7.16 -1.74
N SER A 39 3.44 6.21 -1.41
CA SER A 39 3.02 4.87 -0.96
C SER A 39 2.35 4.94 0.40
N ILE A 40 1.40 4.04 0.67
CA ILE A 40 0.80 3.93 2.01
C ILE A 40 1.87 3.64 3.08
N MET A 41 2.95 2.94 2.71
CA MET A 41 4.04 2.61 3.62
C MET A 41 4.87 3.83 4.04
N GLU A 42 5.00 4.83 3.17
CA GLU A 42 5.65 6.10 3.52
C GLU A 42 4.81 6.86 4.56
N VAL A 43 3.50 6.86 4.40
CA VAL A 43 2.59 7.52 5.34
C VAL A 43 2.63 6.84 6.70
N LEU A 44 2.66 5.50 6.73
CA LEU A 44 2.81 4.71 7.95
C LEU A 44 4.13 4.94 8.68
N LYS A 45 5.26 5.06 7.96
CA LYS A 45 6.58 5.28 8.57
C LYS A 45 6.71 6.64 9.25
N ASP A 46 6.12 7.67 8.65
CA ASP A 46 6.23 9.04 9.17
C ASP A 46 5.22 9.36 10.28
N SER A 47 4.26 8.47 10.52
CA SER A 47 3.20 8.66 11.51
C SER A 47 3.48 7.85 12.76
N SER A 48 3.19 8.44 13.93
CA SER A 48 3.22 7.73 15.21
C SER A 48 1.98 6.84 15.40
N HIS A 49 1.55 6.14 14.35
CA HIS A 49 0.44 5.20 14.44
C HIS A 49 0.83 3.98 15.28
N SER A 50 -0.17 3.36 15.91
CA SER A 50 0.08 2.17 16.74
C SER A 50 0.59 1.02 15.88
N THR A 51 1.37 0.12 16.49
CA THR A 51 1.83 -1.13 15.88
C THR A 51 0.68 -2.00 15.37
N GLU A 52 -0.52 -1.85 15.96
CA GLU A 52 -1.73 -2.57 15.55
C GLU A 52 -2.22 -2.20 14.15
N VAL A 53 -2.15 -0.92 13.77
CA VAL A 53 -2.51 -0.46 12.42
C VAL A 53 -1.51 -0.98 11.39
N TRP A 54 -0.24 -1.11 11.78
CA TRP A 54 0.84 -1.56 10.92
C TRP A 54 0.59 -2.97 10.35
N ASN A 55 0.05 -3.88 11.16
CA ASN A 55 -0.31 -5.24 10.75
C ASN A 55 -1.60 -5.29 9.90
N ARG A 56 -2.36 -4.19 9.85
CA ARG A 56 -3.62 -4.12 9.10
C ARG A 56 -3.51 -3.45 7.74
N VAL A 57 -2.32 -2.97 7.37
CA VAL A 57 -2.06 -2.38 6.06
C VAL A 57 -1.25 -3.34 5.20
N HIS A 58 -1.78 -3.61 4.02
CA HIS A 58 -1.22 -4.56 3.04
C HIS A 58 -1.07 -3.87 1.69
N ILE A 59 -0.05 -4.25 0.94
CA ILE A 59 0.22 -3.73 -0.41
C ILE A 59 0.12 -4.86 -1.42
N VAL A 60 -0.53 -4.59 -2.55
CA VAL A 60 -0.52 -5.45 -3.74
C VAL A 60 0.23 -4.74 -4.84
N TYR A 61 1.12 -5.46 -5.53
CA TYR A 61 1.95 -4.92 -6.61
C TYR A 61 2.11 -5.92 -7.76
N SER A 62 2.44 -5.42 -8.96
CA SER A 62 2.79 -6.26 -10.12
C SER A 62 3.64 -5.50 -11.14
N LEU A 63 4.52 -6.21 -11.84
CA LEU A 63 5.34 -5.66 -12.93
C LEU A 63 4.56 -5.42 -14.23
N SER A 64 3.26 -5.73 -14.25
CA SER A 64 2.45 -5.71 -15.47
C SER A 64 2.28 -4.32 -16.07
N LYS A 65 2.29 -3.27 -15.25
CA LYS A 65 1.97 -1.89 -15.67
C LYS A 65 3.19 -0.99 -15.70
N ASP A 66 4.09 -1.15 -14.74
CA ASP A 66 5.32 -0.36 -14.68
C ASP A 66 6.35 -0.80 -15.73
N LEU A 67 6.54 -2.11 -15.93
CA LEU A 67 7.52 -2.65 -16.88
C LEU A 67 6.89 -3.23 -18.16
N GLY A 68 5.56 -3.22 -18.26
CA GLY A 68 4.88 -3.79 -19.43
C GLY A 68 5.08 -5.31 -19.59
N LEU A 69 5.25 -6.05 -18.49
CA LEU A 69 5.50 -7.50 -18.47
C LEU A 69 4.29 -8.35 -18.00
N PRO A 70 3.06 -8.14 -18.50
CA PRO A 70 1.90 -8.90 -18.01
C PRO A 70 1.98 -10.40 -18.32
N GLY A 71 2.75 -10.80 -19.34
CA GLY A 71 2.93 -12.21 -19.72
C GLY A 71 3.75 -13.02 -18.72
N PHE A 72 4.59 -12.38 -17.90
CA PHE A 72 5.46 -13.06 -16.94
C PHE A 72 4.75 -13.37 -15.61
N ARG A 73 3.56 -12.80 -15.40
CA ARG A 73 2.69 -13.08 -14.24
C ARG A 73 3.38 -12.86 -12.89
N VAL A 74 4.21 -11.82 -12.81
CA VAL A 74 4.88 -11.42 -11.57
C VAL A 74 3.98 -10.48 -10.79
N GLY A 75 3.48 -10.96 -9.65
CA GLY A 75 2.76 -10.19 -8.64
C GLY A 75 3.45 -10.33 -7.29
N ALA A 76 3.27 -9.35 -6.41
CA ALA A 76 3.77 -9.37 -5.06
C ALA A 76 2.67 -8.92 -4.10
N ILE A 77 2.60 -9.55 -2.95
CA ILE A 77 1.85 -9.06 -1.79
C ILE A 77 2.89 -8.73 -0.73
N TYR A 78 2.74 -7.57 -0.12
CA TYR A 78 3.53 -7.16 1.02
C TYR A 78 2.59 -6.92 2.21
N SER A 79 2.89 -7.59 3.32
CA SER A 79 2.14 -7.49 4.55
C SER A 79 3.10 -7.50 5.73
N ASN A 80 2.77 -6.75 6.79
CA ASN A 80 3.47 -6.86 8.07
C ASN A 80 2.79 -7.86 9.03
N ASP A 81 1.67 -8.44 8.63
CA ASP A 81 1.04 -9.54 9.34
C ASP A 81 1.66 -10.86 8.85
N ASP A 82 2.32 -11.58 9.75
CA ASP A 82 3.03 -12.83 9.44
C ASP A 82 2.10 -13.90 8.86
N VAL A 83 0.82 -13.94 9.25
CA VAL A 83 -0.15 -14.91 8.74
C VAL A 83 -0.52 -14.58 7.30
N VAL A 84 -0.72 -13.30 7.00
CA VAL A 84 -1.01 -12.83 5.63
C VAL A 84 0.22 -12.98 4.74
N ALA A 85 1.41 -12.67 5.24
CA ALA A 85 2.66 -12.83 4.52
C ALA A 85 2.96 -14.31 4.18
N ALA A 86 2.58 -15.25 5.04
CA ALA A 86 2.75 -16.68 4.79
C ALA A 86 1.77 -17.27 3.76
N ALA A 87 0.75 -16.52 3.33
CA ALA A 87 -0.26 -16.97 2.37
C ALA A 87 0.15 -16.81 0.89
N THR A 88 1.33 -16.24 0.62
CA THR A 88 1.89 -16.00 -0.73
C THR A 88 3.10 -16.86 -1.02
#